data_AF-B4J1B0-F1
#
_entry.id   AF-B4J1B0-F1
#
_cell.length_a   1.000
_cell.length_b   1.000
_cell.length_c   1.000
_cell.angle_alpha   90.00
_cell.angle_beta   90.00
_cell.angle_gamma   90.00
#
_symmetry.space_group_name_H-M   'P 1'
#
loop_
_entity.id
_entity.type
_entity.pdbx_description
1 polymer ?
#
loop_
_entity_poly.entity_id
_entity_poly.type
_entity_poly.pdbx_seq_one_letter_code
_entity_poly.pdbx_strand_id
1 'polypeptide(L)'
;MIFGPCTRKQILTMSALAAGIILAVVAISVFSQVESKQPPWAAGHSFNKCHKTLPNTTSSTLELVHIVFRHGIRTPVDTFPNDPYVKDSFKPTGWGHVTNRGKKELFEMGRWLHRRYGDFMGPYYRPDRLHAQATASPRALMSLQTTLASMFEPRGTVMEWNKQLNWQPIPIVSEPLDQDSLLLVRTSCPRYFEARDEVFQLPEVIAQQEPYADMLRELSNLTGMPMRDAEDVNSLYITLLAEQEFGYKLPNWAKDYFPERMKFLAEQSYIYNAYTPEMQKIKGGPFLRKMYDEMLAKQAGSLRPRDRGMFIYTGHDWTVGNILSALGLWKRQMPRFAVMAIFETHQNRQTGEYYVEIFLRNDEFGCLEQLKLADCELQCPLNRLIKLSESVLPNEPMEQRCRAHNPAFVEPPPRKIDQ
;
A
#
# COMPACT_ATOMS: atom_id res chain seq x y z
N MET A 1 -67.70 17.28 -20.93
CA MET A 1 -67.89 16.26 -19.88
C MET A 1 -67.80 14.89 -20.54
N ILE A 2 -66.62 14.25 -20.50
CA ILE A 2 -66.40 12.91 -21.03
C ILE A 2 -65.71 12.11 -19.94
N PHE A 3 -66.47 11.57 -18.99
CA PHE A 3 -66.06 10.41 -18.21
C PHE A 3 -67.32 9.63 -17.87
N GLY A 4 -67.50 8.49 -18.54
CA GLY A 4 -68.57 7.55 -18.26
C GLY A 4 -68.38 6.85 -16.90
N PRO A 5 -69.43 6.25 -16.34
CA PRO A 5 -69.39 5.65 -15.00
C PRO A 5 -68.36 4.51 -14.94
N CYS A 6 -67.42 4.64 -14.01
CA CYS A 6 -66.34 3.68 -13.78
C CYS A 6 -66.95 2.33 -13.34
N THR A 7 -66.66 1.26 -14.07
CA THR A 7 -67.23 -0.06 -13.79
C THR A 7 -66.61 -0.68 -12.53
N ARG A 8 -67.36 -1.54 -11.84
CA ARG A 8 -66.89 -2.22 -10.61
C ARG A 8 -65.55 -2.97 -10.80
N LYS A 9 -65.29 -3.48 -12.02
CA LYS A 9 -64.00 -4.07 -12.40
C LYS A 9 -62.86 -3.04 -12.45
N GLN A 10 -63.09 -1.85 -13.00
CA GLN A 10 -62.09 -0.78 -13.07
C GLN A 10 -61.70 -0.27 -11.69
N ILE A 11 -62.69 -0.15 -10.78
CA ILE A 11 -62.45 0.21 -9.37
C ILE A 11 -61.58 -0.86 -8.68
N LEU A 12 -61.88 -2.14 -8.86
CA LEU A 12 -61.10 -3.24 -8.29
C LEU A 12 -59.65 -3.27 -8.82
N THR A 13 -59.43 -3.03 -10.11
CA THR A 13 -58.08 -2.95 -10.68
C THR A 13 -57.30 -1.72 -10.21
N MET A 14 -57.94 -0.57 -10.05
CA MET A 14 -57.28 0.64 -9.53
C MET A 14 -56.91 0.47 -8.04
N SER A 15 -57.78 -0.17 -7.25
CA SER A 15 -57.48 -0.49 -5.85
C SER A 15 -56.35 -1.52 -5.70
N ALA A 16 -56.28 -2.52 -6.59
CA ALA A 16 -55.19 -3.49 -6.60
C ALA A 16 -53.84 -2.85 -7.00
N LEU A 17 -53.84 -1.93 -7.98
CA LEU A 17 -52.65 -1.16 -8.35
C LEU A 17 -52.19 -0.23 -7.22
N ALA A 18 -53.13 0.45 -6.56
CA ALA A 18 -52.82 1.31 -5.41
C ALA A 18 -52.25 0.50 -4.23
N ALA A 19 -52.81 -0.67 -3.94
CA ALA A 19 -52.29 -1.57 -2.91
C ALA A 19 -50.89 -2.11 -3.25
N GLY A 20 -50.63 -2.44 -4.53
CA GLY A 20 -49.31 -2.86 -5.01
C GLY A 20 -48.26 -1.76 -4.91
N ILE A 21 -48.62 -0.51 -5.22
CA ILE A 21 -47.72 0.64 -5.08
C ILE A 21 -47.43 0.93 -3.60
N ILE A 22 -48.43 0.86 -2.72
CA ILE A 22 -48.24 1.05 -1.28
C ILE A 22 -47.31 -0.03 -0.70
N LEU A 23 -47.50 -1.30 -1.08
CA LEU A 23 -46.62 -2.40 -0.65
C LEU A 23 -45.18 -2.22 -1.15
N ALA A 24 -44.99 -1.74 -2.39
CA ALA A 24 -43.66 -1.45 -2.93
C ALA A 24 -42.98 -0.28 -2.21
N VAL A 25 -43.72 0.79 -1.90
CA VAL A 25 -43.20 1.95 -1.14
C VAL A 25 -42.85 1.56 0.30
N VAL A 26 -43.68 0.72 0.95
CA VAL A 26 -43.40 0.19 2.30
C VAL A 26 -42.20 -0.77 2.28
N ALA A 27 -42.05 -1.62 1.26
CA ALA A 27 -40.87 -2.46 1.13
C ALA A 27 -39.60 -1.61 0.93
N ILE A 28 -39.63 -0.59 0.07
CA ILE A 28 -38.50 0.31 -0.16
C ILE A 28 -38.15 1.10 1.12
N SER A 29 -39.14 1.57 1.88
CA SER A 29 -38.88 2.30 3.12
C SER A 29 -38.35 1.38 4.23
N VAL A 30 -38.85 0.15 4.35
CA VAL A 30 -38.33 -0.87 5.29
C VAL A 30 -36.92 -1.33 4.93
N PHE A 31 -36.59 -1.49 3.64
CA PHE A 31 -35.23 -1.81 3.21
C PHE A 31 -34.27 -0.61 3.31
N SER A 32 -34.77 0.62 3.21
CA SER A 32 -33.96 1.83 3.45
C SER A 32 -33.66 2.10 4.94
N GLN A 33 -34.42 1.46 5.84
CA GLN A 33 -34.24 1.56 7.29
C GLN A 33 -33.35 0.46 7.88
N VAL A 34 -32.70 -0.37 7.06
CA VAL A 34 -31.55 -1.14 7.51
C VAL A 34 -30.40 -0.16 7.70
N GLU A 35 -30.39 0.47 8.87
CA GLU A 35 -29.23 1.18 9.42
C GLU A 35 -28.02 0.25 9.26
N SER A 36 -27.08 0.62 8.39
CA SER A 36 -25.81 -0.07 8.29
C SER A 36 -25.09 0.13 9.62
N LYS A 37 -25.29 -0.77 10.58
CA LYS A 37 -24.51 -0.78 11.81
C LYS A 37 -23.06 -0.91 11.40
N GLN A 38 -22.31 0.18 11.60
CA GLN A 38 -20.88 0.16 11.36
C GLN A 38 -20.25 -0.95 12.20
N PRO A 39 -19.25 -1.66 11.68
CA PRO A 39 -18.60 -2.73 12.42
C PRO A 39 -18.00 -2.17 13.73
N PRO A 40 -17.93 -2.97 14.80
CA PRO A 40 -17.55 -2.49 16.15
C PRO A 40 -16.19 -1.76 16.24
N TRP A 41 -15.30 -1.92 15.26
CA TRP A 41 -14.02 -1.20 15.19
C TRP A 41 -14.11 0.21 14.61
N ALA A 42 -15.22 0.58 13.96
CA ALA A 42 -15.45 1.93 13.44
C ALA A 42 -16.07 2.87 14.50
N ALA A 43 -16.57 2.32 15.61
CA ALA A 43 -17.12 3.07 16.73
C ALA A 43 -16.00 3.59 17.64
N GLY A 44 -15.29 4.64 17.20
CA GLY A 44 -14.25 5.29 18.01
C GLY A 44 -13.35 6.28 17.29
N HIS A 45 -13.38 6.33 15.95
CA HIS A 45 -12.57 7.29 15.21
C HIS A 45 -13.34 8.58 14.99
N SER A 46 -12.86 9.67 15.60
CA SER A 46 -13.27 11.03 15.25
C SER A 46 -12.98 11.24 13.76
N PHE A 47 -14.01 11.19 12.92
CA PHE A 47 -13.95 11.52 11.49
C PHE A 47 -13.67 13.02 11.23
N ASN A 48 -13.46 13.82 12.28
CA ASN A 48 -13.37 15.27 12.21
C ASN A 48 -11.92 15.75 12.46
N LYS A 49 -11.10 15.72 11.40
CA LYS A 49 -9.97 16.64 11.07
C LYS A 49 -8.89 15.98 10.19
N CYS A 50 -9.27 15.30 9.11
CA CYS A 50 -8.27 14.94 8.10
C CYS A 50 -7.99 16.15 7.22
N HIS A 51 -6.73 16.62 7.26
CA HIS A 51 -6.24 17.78 6.52
C HIS A 51 -6.71 17.77 5.06
N LYS A 52 -7.01 18.98 4.56
CA LYS A 52 -7.36 19.32 3.18
C LYS A 52 -6.77 18.31 2.20
N THR A 53 -7.61 17.73 1.34
CA THR A 53 -7.15 16.81 0.29
C THR A 53 -6.14 17.46 -0.63
N LEU A 54 -6.15 18.80 -0.74
CA LEU A 54 -5.23 19.56 -1.59
C LEU A 54 -3.84 19.75 -0.93
N PRO A 55 -2.76 19.74 -1.73
CA PRO A 55 -1.43 20.17 -1.29
C PRO A 55 -1.46 21.62 -0.82
N ASN A 56 -0.67 21.96 0.19
CA ASN A 56 -0.55 23.34 0.65
C ASN A 56 0.42 24.12 -0.23
N THR A 57 -0.10 24.90 -1.17
CA THR A 57 0.69 25.71 -2.11
C THR A 57 0.51 27.21 -1.90
N THR A 58 0.16 27.65 -0.69
CA THR A 58 -0.06 29.08 -0.40
C THR A 58 1.22 29.91 -0.58
N SER A 59 2.36 29.41 -0.13
CA SER A 59 3.68 30.08 -0.23
C SER A 59 4.65 29.39 -1.21
N SER A 60 4.20 28.35 -1.90
CA SER A 60 5.03 27.49 -2.77
C SER A 60 4.31 27.08 -4.06
N THR A 61 5.04 26.43 -4.96
CA THR A 61 4.51 25.60 -6.05
C THR A 61 4.83 24.15 -5.77
N LEU A 62 3.89 23.25 -6.05
CA LEU A 62 4.17 21.81 -6.12
C LEU A 62 4.84 21.51 -7.46
N GLU A 63 6.01 20.86 -7.43
CA GLU A 63 6.86 20.67 -8.60
C GLU A 63 6.91 19.21 -9.07
N LEU A 64 6.99 18.28 -8.12
CA LEU A 64 7.12 16.85 -8.39
C LEU A 64 6.52 16.04 -7.24
N VAL A 65 5.89 14.91 -7.57
CA VAL A 65 5.33 13.99 -6.57
C VAL A 65 5.85 12.57 -6.81
N HIS A 66 6.37 11.95 -5.76
CA HIS A 66 6.63 10.51 -5.73
C HIS A 66 5.64 9.83 -4.80
N ILE A 67 4.98 8.78 -5.28
CA ILE A 67 4.02 8.00 -4.51
C ILE A 67 4.48 6.56 -4.54
N VAL A 68 4.60 5.91 -3.38
CA VAL A 68 4.86 4.48 -3.28
C VAL A 68 3.82 3.85 -2.38
N PHE A 69 3.15 2.80 -2.86
CA PHE A 69 2.13 2.13 -2.07
C PHE A 69 2.19 0.61 -2.19
N ARG A 70 1.72 -0.06 -1.15
CA ARG A 70 1.53 -1.52 -1.13
C ARG A 70 0.30 -1.88 -1.95
N HIS A 71 0.34 -3.01 -2.65
CA HIS A 71 -0.84 -3.60 -3.27
C HIS A 71 -2.07 -3.69 -2.32
N GLY A 72 -3.26 -3.85 -2.92
CA GLY A 72 -4.51 -3.95 -2.17
C GLY A 72 -4.69 -5.29 -1.44
N ILE A 73 -5.81 -5.39 -0.74
CA ILE A 73 -6.25 -6.62 -0.05
C ILE A 73 -6.25 -7.79 -1.04
N ARG A 74 -5.68 -8.90 -0.62
CA ARG A 74 -5.46 -10.10 -1.43
C ARG A 74 -5.81 -11.36 -0.63
N THR A 75 -5.96 -12.46 -1.35
CA THR A 75 -5.90 -13.81 -0.78
C THR A 75 -4.50 -14.11 -0.21
N PRO A 76 -4.33 -15.14 0.62
CA PRO A 76 -3.01 -15.59 1.07
C PRO A 76 -2.08 -15.90 -0.11
N VAL A 77 -0.77 -15.72 0.07
CA VAL A 77 0.25 -16.03 -0.97
C VAL A 77 0.78 -17.46 -0.80
N ASP A 78 0.93 -17.86 0.45
CA ASP A 78 1.24 -19.18 0.95
C ASP A 78 0.41 -19.44 2.22
N THR A 79 0.59 -20.62 2.82
CA THR A 79 -0.05 -20.98 4.08
C THR A 79 0.77 -22.03 4.84
N PHE A 80 0.29 -22.44 6.01
CA PHE A 80 0.92 -23.40 6.91
C PHE A 80 0.31 -24.82 6.80
N PRO A 81 1.06 -25.88 7.14
CA PRO A 81 0.62 -27.28 6.94
C PRO A 81 -0.75 -27.65 7.55
N ASN A 82 -1.06 -27.12 8.74
CA ASN A 82 -2.30 -27.41 9.45
C ASN A 82 -3.43 -26.41 9.15
N ASP A 83 -3.29 -25.55 8.15
CA ASP A 83 -4.35 -24.63 7.75
C ASP A 83 -5.55 -25.42 7.20
N PRO A 84 -6.78 -25.22 7.73
CA PRO A 84 -8.00 -25.79 7.16
C PRO A 84 -8.20 -25.49 5.66
N TYR A 85 -7.62 -24.38 5.18
CA TYR A 85 -7.71 -23.92 3.80
C TYR A 85 -6.51 -24.30 2.93
N VAL A 86 -5.59 -25.15 3.42
CA VAL A 86 -4.38 -25.58 2.69
C VAL A 86 -4.65 -26.20 1.32
N LYS A 87 -5.85 -26.76 1.11
CA LYS A 87 -6.29 -27.36 -0.17
C LYS A 87 -7.23 -26.46 -0.98
N ASP A 88 -7.59 -25.28 -0.47
CA ASP A 88 -8.42 -24.35 -1.20
C ASP A 88 -7.62 -23.70 -2.34
N SER A 89 -8.32 -23.32 -3.41
CA SER A 89 -7.75 -22.60 -4.55
C SER A 89 -8.10 -21.11 -4.53
N PHE A 90 -8.84 -20.64 -3.52
CA PHE A 90 -9.33 -19.27 -3.37
C PHE A 90 -10.11 -18.77 -4.59
N LYS A 91 -10.85 -19.67 -5.25
CA LYS A 91 -11.62 -19.34 -6.46
C LYS A 91 -12.72 -18.30 -6.17
N PRO A 92 -13.01 -17.40 -7.12
CA PRO A 92 -12.37 -17.27 -8.44
C PRO A 92 -11.07 -16.43 -8.42
N THR A 93 -10.65 -15.92 -7.26
CA THR A 93 -9.53 -14.97 -7.15
C THR A 93 -8.17 -15.65 -7.37
N GLY A 94 -7.97 -16.86 -6.86
CA GLY A 94 -6.67 -17.54 -6.86
C GLY A 94 -5.79 -17.10 -5.71
N TRP A 95 -4.67 -17.79 -5.51
CA TRP A 95 -3.66 -17.47 -4.49
C TRP A 95 -2.94 -16.15 -4.80
N GLY A 96 -2.66 -15.35 -3.77
CA GLY A 96 -1.86 -14.13 -3.83
C GLY A 96 -2.44 -12.97 -4.64
N HIS A 97 -3.66 -13.09 -5.15
CA HIS A 97 -4.29 -12.10 -6.03
C HIS A 97 -5.22 -11.13 -5.28
N VAL A 98 -5.37 -9.93 -5.84
CA VAL A 98 -6.19 -8.85 -5.25
C VAL A 98 -7.67 -9.23 -5.29
N THR A 99 -8.34 -9.15 -4.14
CA THR A 99 -9.77 -9.44 -4.00
C THR A 99 -10.63 -8.30 -4.55
N ASN A 100 -11.93 -8.51 -4.69
CA ASN A 100 -12.84 -7.42 -5.06
C ASN A 100 -12.89 -6.30 -4.01
N ARG A 101 -12.73 -6.62 -2.72
CA ARG A 101 -12.59 -5.62 -1.65
C ARG A 101 -11.33 -4.78 -1.87
N GLY A 102 -10.19 -5.43 -2.15
CA GLY A 102 -8.94 -4.76 -2.46
C GLY A 102 -9.04 -3.84 -3.68
N LYS A 103 -9.68 -4.31 -4.76
CA LYS A 103 -9.93 -3.48 -5.95
C LYS A 103 -10.75 -2.23 -5.61
N LYS A 104 -11.81 -2.37 -4.80
CA LYS A 104 -12.64 -1.24 -4.36
C LYS A 104 -11.83 -0.22 -3.57
N GLU A 105 -11.04 -0.67 -2.59
CA GLU A 105 -10.18 0.21 -1.78
C GLU A 105 -9.15 0.96 -2.64
N LEU A 106 -8.48 0.26 -3.56
CA LEU A 106 -7.51 0.85 -4.48
C LEU A 106 -8.14 1.86 -5.46
N PHE A 107 -9.37 1.59 -5.90
CA PHE A 107 -10.13 2.50 -6.74
C PHE A 107 -10.50 3.77 -5.97
N GLU A 108 -10.91 3.66 -4.71
CA GLU A 108 -11.16 4.84 -3.86
C GLU A 108 -9.87 5.59 -3.52
N MET A 109 -8.74 4.90 -3.36
CA MET A 109 -7.43 5.53 -3.23
C MET A 109 -7.07 6.35 -4.49
N GLY A 110 -7.33 5.84 -5.70
CA GLY A 110 -7.11 6.61 -6.92
C GLY A 110 -7.99 7.85 -7.03
N ARG A 111 -9.27 7.77 -6.59
CA ARG A 111 -10.14 8.96 -6.47
C ARG A 111 -9.61 9.96 -5.44
N TRP A 112 -9.07 9.47 -4.33
CA TRP A 112 -8.45 10.31 -3.32
C TRP A 112 -7.22 11.04 -3.88
N LEU A 113 -6.37 10.33 -4.64
CA LEU A 113 -5.23 10.91 -5.33
C LEU A 113 -5.66 11.93 -6.40
N HIS A 114 -6.75 11.68 -7.12
CA HIS A 114 -7.32 12.65 -8.06
C HIS A 114 -7.79 13.92 -7.35
N ARG A 115 -8.49 13.81 -6.21
CA ARG A 115 -8.89 14.98 -5.41
C ARG A 115 -7.70 15.78 -4.88
N ARG A 116 -6.55 15.15 -4.68
CA ARG A 116 -5.33 15.80 -4.20
C ARG A 116 -4.53 16.43 -5.34
N TYR A 117 -4.29 15.68 -6.42
CA TYR A 117 -3.34 16.05 -7.46
C TYR A 117 -3.97 16.31 -8.82
N GLY A 118 -5.29 16.23 -8.98
CA GLY A 118 -5.98 16.43 -10.26
C GLY A 118 -5.62 17.76 -10.90
N ASP A 119 -5.71 18.86 -10.13
CA ASP A 119 -5.33 20.20 -10.61
C ASP A 119 -3.84 20.27 -10.99
N PHE A 120 -2.97 19.62 -10.22
CA PHE A 120 -1.53 19.57 -10.48
C PHE A 120 -1.18 18.72 -11.71
N MET A 121 -1.90 17.63 -11.96
CA MET A 121 -1.69 16.75 -13.11
C MET A 121 -2.35 17.28 -14.39
N GLY A 122 -3.36 18.13 -14.23
CA GLY A 122 -4.14 18.72 -15.30
C GLY A 122 -5.41 17.91 -15.62
N PRO A 123 -6.23 18.40 -16.56
CA PRO A 123 -7.60 17.93 -16.76
C PRO A 123 -7.71 16.52 -17.37
N TYR A 124 -6.61 15.93 -17.83
CA TYR A 124 -6.58 14.58 -18.40
C TYR A 124 -5.18 13.97 -18.31
N TYR A 125 -5.11 12.64 -18.44
CA TYR A 125 -3.84 11.90 -18.48
C TYR A 125 -2.95 12.37 -19.63
N ARG A 126 -1.69 12.65 -19.31
CA ARG A 126 -0.64 12.98 -20.30
C ARG A 126 0.54 12.03 -20.11
N PRO A 127 0.95 11.28 -21.15
CA PRO A 127 2.03 10.29 -21.04
C PRO A 127 3.33 10.84 -20.46
N ASP A 128 3.74 12.04 -20.88
CA ASP A 128 4.97 12.67 -20.42
C ASP A 128 4.90 13.16 -18.96
N ARG A 129 3.71 13.33 -18.39
CA ARG A 129 3.54 13.86 -17.03
C ARG A 129 3.57 12.78 -15.95
N LEU A 130 3.22 11.53 -16.28
CA LEU A 130 3.11 10.41 -15.35
C LEU A 130 4.06 9.25 -15.69
N HIS A 131 4.90 8.87 -14.74
CA HIS A 131 5.61 7.58 -14.76
C HIS A 131 4.91 6.63 -13.80
N ALA A 132 4.43 5.50 -14.30
CA ALA A 132 3.80 4.47 -13.48
C ALA A 132 4.65 3.19 -13.52
N GLN A 133 5.02 2.68 -12.35
CA GLN A 133 5.85 1.48 -12.24
C GLN A 133 5.36 0.57 -11.12
N ALA A 134 5.41 -0.73 -11.33
CA ALA A 134 5.11 -1.72 -10.29
C ALA A 134 6.16 -2.83 -10.28
N THR A 135 6.23 -3.58 -9.18
CA THR A 135 6.89 -4.88 -9.23
C THR A 135 6.17 -5.77 -10.25
N ALA A 136 6.88 -6.71 -10.90
CA ALA A 136 6.24 -7.62 -11.86
C ALA A 136 5.29 -8.67 -11.21
N SER A 137 4.94 -8.50 -9.94
CA SER A 137 3.90 -9.27 -9.27
C SER A 137 2.52 -8.96 -9.87
N PRO A 138 1.70 -9.97 -10.23
CA PRO A 138 0.36 -9.75 -10.76
C PRO A 138 -0.52 -8.87 -9.88
N ARG A 139 -0.40 -8.97 -8.55
CA ARG A 139 -1.20 -8.16 -7.62
C ARG A 139 -0.72 -6.70 -7.53
N ALA A 140 0.57 -6.43 -7.69
CA ALA A 140 1.09 -5.07 -7.70
C ALA A 140 0.67 -4.36 -8.99
N LEU A 141 0.81 -5.04 -10.14
CA LEU A 141 0.34 -4.56 -11.44
C LEU A 141 -1.17 -4.29 -11.43
N MET A 142 -1.99 -5.25 -10.99
CA MET A 142 -3.44 -5.08 -10.90
C MET A 142 -3.81 -3.92 -9.96
N SER A 143 -3.07 -3.75 -8.87
CA SER A 143 -3.32 -2.67 -7.93
C SER A 143 -3.06 -1.30 -8.55
N LEU A 144 -1.93 -1.13 -9.24
CA LEU A 144 -1.61 0.11 -9.92
C LEU A 144 -2.62 0.43 -11.04
N GLN A 145 -3.00 -0.57 -11.85
CA GLN A 145 -4.04 -0.41 -12.87
C GLN A 145 -5.36 0.07 -12.26
N THR A 146 -5.78 -0.52 -11.14
CA THR A 146 -7.03 -0.18 -10.47
C THR A 146 -7.01 1.25 -9.91
N THR A 147 -5.88 1.66 -9.31
CA THR A 147 -5.70 3.03 -8.81
C THR A 147 -5.66 4.05 -9.94
N LEU A 148 -4.95 3.76 -11.04
CA LEU A 148 -4.87 4.68 -12.19
C LEU A 148 -6.21 4.83 -12.92
N ALA A 149 -7.04 3.78 -12.95
CA ALA A 149 -8.36 3.80 -13.56
C ALA A 149 -9.28 4.88 -12.98
N SER A 150 -9.20 5.13 -11.67
CA SER A 150 -10.00 6.16 -11.00
C SER A 150 -9.26 7.48 -10.78
N MET A 151 -7.92 7.45 -10.81
CA MET A 151 -7.12 8.67 -10.72
C MET A 151 -7.19 9.51 -12.02
N PHE A 152 -7.31 8.83 -13.17
CA PHE A 152 -7.33 9.43 -14.50
C PHE A 152 -8.55 8.97 -15.30
N GLU A 153 -9.74 9.17 -14.76
CA GLU A 153 -11.01 8.90 -15.46
C GLU A 153 -11.10 9.76 -16.75
N PRO A 154 -11.27 9.16 -17.94
CA PRO A 154 -11.25 9.91 -19.19
C PRO A 154 -12.58 10.62 -19.52
N ARG A 155 -13.69 10.28 -18.87
CA ARG A 155 -15.02 10.81 -19.19
C ARG A 155 -15.04 12.34 -19.22
N GLY A 156 -15.56 12.91 -20.31
CA GLY A 156 -15.66 14.36 -20.48
C GLY A 156 -14.34 15.04 -20.85
N THR A 157 -13.27 14.29 -21.07
CA THR A 157 -11.97 14.83 -21.50
C THR A 157 -11.68 14.48 -22.96
N VAL A 158 -10.62 15.08 -23.52
CA VAL A 158 -10.13 14.73 -24.86
C VAL A 158 -9.59 13.30 -24.96
N MET A 159 -9.36 12.62 -23.83
CA MET A 159 -8.90 11.23 -23.77
C MET A 159 -10.05 10.22 -23.71
N GLU A 160 -11.31 10.66 -23.77
CA GLU A 160 -12.48 9.78 -23.77
C GLU A 160 -12.63 9.00 -25.08
N TRP A 161 -12.05 7.80 -25.12
CA TRP A 161 -12.09 6.93 -26.30
C TRP A 161 -13.35 6.06 -26.39
N ASN A 162 -14.05 5.84 -25.27
CA ASN A 162 -15.26 5.00 -25.20
C ASN A 162 -16.31 5.58 -24.24
N LYS A 163 -17.48 5.96 -24.75
CA LYS A 163 -18.58 6.55 -23.96
C LYS A 163 -19.25 5.58 -22.98
N GLN A 164 -19.11 4.27 -23.18
CA GLN A 164 -19.69 3.25 -22.31
C GLN A 164 -18.71 2.77 -21.23
N LEU A 165 -17.44 3.17 -21.30
CA LEU A 165 -16.38 2.70 -20.40
C LEU A 165 -15.52 3.89 -19.93
N ASN A 166 -15.69 4.29 -18.67
CA ASN A 166 -14.90 5.36 -18.03
C ASN A 166 -13.52 4.82 -17.59
N TRP A 167 -12.71 4.41 -18.54
CA TRP A 167 -11.36 3.89 -18.31
C TRP A 167 -10.50 4.15 -19.53
N GLN A 168 -9.20 4.36 -19.33
CA GLN A 168 -8.22 4.46 -20.41
C GLN A 168 -6.99 3.62 -20.08
N PRO A 169 -6.32 3.03 -21.08
CA PRO A 169 -5.07 2.33 -20.87
C PRO A 169 -3.96 3.31 -20.49
N ILE A 170 -3.27 3.03 -19.39
CA ILE A 170 -2.09 3.77 -18.95
C ILE A 170 -0.92 2.78 -18.85
N PRO A 171 0.21 3.02 -19.53
CA PRO A 171 1.38 2.14 -19.47
C PRO A 171 1.91 2.01 -18.04
N ILE A 172 2.23 0.79 -17.64
CA ILE A 172 2.91 0.47 -16.38
C ILE A 172 4.20 -0.26 -16.72
N VAL A 173 5.31 0.25 -16.19
CA VAL A 173 6.63 -0.36 -16.34
C VAL A 173 6.87 -1.32 -15.18
N SER A 174 7.59 -2.41 -15.42
CA SER A 174 8.05 -3.32 -14.38
C SER A 174 9.40 -3.93 -14.73
N GLU A 175 10.17 -4.23 -13.70
CA GLU A 175 11.37 -5.09 -13.80
C GLU A 175 10.93 -6.53 -13.54
N PRO A 176 11.49 -7.54 -14.25
CA PRO A 176 11.31 -8.94 -13.90
C PRO A 176 11.60 -9.18 -12.42
N LEU A 177 10.82 -10.03 -11.74
CA LEU A 177 10.90 -10.18 -10.28
C LEU A 177 12.29 -10.63 -9.80
N ASP A 178 13.02 -11.42 -10.57
CA ASP A 178 14.39 -11.86 -10.27
C ASP A 178 15.46 -10.79 -10.53
N GLN A 179 15.08 -9.70 -11.21
CA GLN A 179 15.94 -8.58 -11.56
C GLN A 179 15.52 -7.27 -10.88
N ASP A 180 14.41 -7.27 -10.14
CA ASP A 180 13.91 -6.09 -9.44
C ASP A 180 14.96 -5.58 -8.47
N SER A 181 15.53 -4.43 -8.79
CA SER A 181 16.62 -3.80 -8.04
C SER A 181 16.18 -2.55 -7.29
N LEU A 182 14.90 -2.18 -7.39
CA LEU A 182 14.37 -0.89 -6.97
C LEU A 182 13.26 -1.00 -5.91
N LEU A 183 12.22 -1.80 -6.16
CA LEU A 183 10.99 -1.78 -5.35
C LEU A 183 10.98 -2.91 -4.32
N LEU A 184 11.30 -4.13 -4.75
CA LEU A 184 11.42 -5.27 -3.85
C LEU A 184 12.87 -5.67 -3.59
N VAL A 185 13.79 -5.25 -4.49
CA VAL A 185 15.24 -5.52 -4.41
C VAL A 185 15.48 -7.03 -4.23
N ARG A 186 15.01 -7.79 -5.22
CA ARG A 186 15.07 -9.26 -5.30
C ARG A 186 16.31 -9.77 -6.03
N THR A 187 17.08 -8.89 -6.67
CA THR A 187 18.38 -9.27 -7.21
C THR A 187 19.23 -9.90 -6.11
N SER A 188 19.93 -10.98 -6.44
CA SER A 188 20.73 -11.77 -5.50
C SER A 188 21.63 -10.87 -4.67
N CYS A 189 21.52 -10.99 -3.35
CA CYS A 189 22.29 -10.17 -2.42
C CYS A 189 22.64 -10.95 -1.14
N PRO A 190 23.62 -11.86 -1.19
CA PRO A 190 24.04 -12.67 -0.04
C PRO A 190 24.34 -11.83 1.21
N ARG A 191 24.98 -10.66 1.04
CA ARG A 191 25.29 -9.76 2.17
C ARG A 191 24.06 -9.31 2.95
N TYR A 192 22.92 -9.10 2.28
CA TYR A 192 21.70 -8.68 2.98
C TYR A 192 21.22 -9.74 3.97
N PHE A 193 21.22 -11.00 3.54
CA PHE A 193 20.74 -12.11 4.35
C PHE A 193 21.72 -12.41 5.48
N GLU A 194 23.03 -12.36 5.21
CA GLU A 194 24.06 -12.45 6.24
C GLU A 194 23.91 -11.33 7.29
N ALA A 195 23.73 -10.08 6.86
CA ALA A 195 23.52 -8.94 7.76
C ALA A 195 22.24 -9.10 8.60
N ARG A 196 21.19 -9.68 8.01
CA ARG A 196 19.96 -9.98 8.73
C ARG A 196 20.17 -11.05 9.79
N ASP A 197 20.90 -12.12 9.45
CA ASP A 197 21.24 -13.18 10.40
C ASP A 197 22.09 -12.63 11.56
N GLU A 198 23.04 -11.73 11.27
CA GLU A 198 23.81 -10.98 12.28
C GLU A 198 22.89 -10.18 13.22
N VAL A 199 21.87 -9.49 12.69
CA VAL A 199 20.88 -8.75 13.49
C VAL A 199 20.12 -9.67 14.44
N PHE A 200 19.73 -10.86 14.00
CA PHE A 200 19.04 -11.83 14.84
C PHE A 200 19.93 -12.42 15.95
N GLN A 201 21.25 -12.23 15.89
CA GLN A 201 22.20 -12.61 16.95
C GLN A 201 22.50 -11.46 17.95
N LEU A 202 21.99 -10.25 17.72
CA LEU A 202 22.23 -9.13 18.63
C LEU A 202 21.55 -9.36 19.99
N PRO A 203 22.23 -9.07 21.12
CA PRO A 203 21.66 -9.29 22.46
C PRO A 203 20.30 -8.64 22.68
N GLU A 204 20.11 -7.41 22.21
CA GLU A 204 18.86 -6.67 22.31
C GLU A 204 17.74 -7.27 21.45
N VAL A 205 18.06 -7.85 20.29
CA VAL A 205 17.08 -8.52 19.42
C VAL A 205 16.67 -9.86 20.01
N ILE A 206 17.63 -10.62 20.56
CA ILE A 206 17.35 -11.86 21.30
C ILE A 206 16.46 -11.56 22.51
N ALA A 207 16.82 -10.57 23.32
CA ALA A 207 16.05 -10.18 24.50
C ALA A 207 14.62 -9.70 24.18
N GLN A 208 14.39 -9.11 23.00
CA GLN A 208 13.05 -8.72 22.54
C GLN A 208 12.18 -9.92 22.15
N GLN A 209 12.79 -11.03 21.73
CA GLN A 209 12.08 -12.23 21.29
C GLN A 209 11.88 -13.26 22.40
N GLU A 210 12.78 -13.30 23.39
CA GLU A 210 12.74 -14.23 24.52
C GLU A 210 11.37 -14.32 25.22
N PRO A 211 10.65 -13.20 25.49
CA PRO A 211 9.32 -13.26 26.13
C PRO A 211 8.25 -14.00 25.33
N TYR A 212 8.51 -14.28 24.05
CA TYR A 212 7.59 -14.93 23.12
C TYR A 212 7.94 -16.40 22.86
N ALA A 213 8.97 -16.96 23.51
CA ALA A 213 9.43 -18.34 23.27
C ALA A 213 8.32 -19.39 23.42
N ASP A 214 7.45 -19.24 24.44
CA ASP A 214 6.31 -20.13 24.65
C ASP A 214 5.28 -20.00 23.53
N MET A 215 4.98 -18.77 23.08
CA MET A 215 4.08 -18.52 21.96
C MET A 215 4.63 -19.14 20.67
N LEU A 216 5.93 -19.00 20.40
CA LEU A 216 6.58 -19.60 19.23
C LEU A 216 6.48 -21.13 19.23
N ARG A 217 6.69 -21.77 20.38
CA ARG A 217 6.54 -23.22 20.54
C ARG A 217 5.09 -23.68 20.34
N GLU A 218 4.13 -22.96 20.93
CA GLU A 218 2.70 -23.24 20.76
C GLU A 218 2.27 -23.09 19.30
N LEU A 219 2.62 -21.97 18.66
CA LEU A 219 2.33 -21.72 17.26
C LEU A 219 2.97 -22.78 16.36
N SER A 220 4.19 -23.24 16.65
CA SER A 220 4.84 -24.31 15.89
C SER A 220 4.01 -25.61 15.88
N ASN A 221 3.46 -25.99 17.03
CA ASN A 221 2.59 -27.16 17.15
C ASN A 221 1.25 -26.96 16.42
N LEU A 222 0.67 -25.76 16.54
CA LEU A 222 -0.63 -25.42 15.94
C LEU A 222 -0.55 -25.36 14.41
N THR A 223 0.50 -24.75 13.86
CA THR A 223 0.68 -24.57 12.41
C THR A 223 1.26 -25.80 11.72
N GLY A 224 1.98 -26.65 12.46
CA GLY A 224 2.68 -27.81 11.91
C GLY A 224 4.00 -27.45 11.21
N MET A 225 4.52 -26.23 11.42
CA MET A 225 5.81 -25.79 10.90
C MET A 225 6.60 -25.03 11.97
N PRO A 226 7.94 -25.00 11.92
CA PRO A 226 8.74 -24.25 12.88
C PRO A 226 8.40 -22.76 12.86
N MET A 227 8.15 -22.18 14.03
CA MET A 227 8.05 -20.75 14.27
C MET A 227 9.24 -20.32 15.13
N ARG A 228 10.22 -19.67 14.52
CA ARG A 228 11.54 -19.43 15.14
C ARG A 228 11.70 -18.00 15.63
N ASP A 229 11.14 -17.05 14.88
CA ASP A 229 11.40 -15.63 15.08
C ASP A 229 10.24 -14.75 14.59
N ALA A 230 10.47 -13.44 14.64
CA ALA A 230 9.55 -12.42 14.18
C ALA A 230 9.18 -12.54 12.68
N GLU A 231 10.05 -13.05 11.81
CA GLU A 231 9.75 -13.26 10.38
C GLU A 231 8.69 -14.34 10.20
N ASP A 232 8.82 -15.47 10.90
CA ASP A 232 7.82 -16.55 10.87
C ASP A 232 6.47 -16.06 11.40
N VAL A 233 6.47 -15.34 12.54
CA VAL A 233 5.23 -14.78 13.13
C VAL A 233 4.57 -13.78 12.18
N ASN A 234 5.34 -12.94 11.49
CA ASN A 234 4.83 -12.02 10.49
C ASN A 234 4.17 -12.75 9.30
N SER A 235 4.81 -13.80 8.77
CA SER A 235 4.25 -14.62 7.68
C SER A 235 2.90 -15.24 8.08
N LEU A 236 2.82 -15.85 9.27
CA LEU A 236 1.58 -16.41 9.79
C LEU A 236 0.51 -15.33 10.02
N TYR A 237 0.89 -14.20 10.61
CA TYR A 237 -0.02 -13.07 10.86
C TYR A 237 -0.67 -12.59 9.56
N ILE A 238 0.14 -12.40 8.52
CA ILE A 238 -0.31 -11.90 7.23
C ILE A 238 -1.18 -12.93 6.48
N THR A 239 -0.91 -14.22 6.66
CA THR A 239 -1.73 -15.32 6.12
C THR A 239 -3.12 -15.28 6.76
N LEU A 240 -3.21 -15.30 8.09
CA LEU A 240 -4.46 -15.21 8.83
C LEU A 240 -5.23 -13.91 8.54
N LEU A 241 -4.53 -12.78 8.43
CA LEU A 241 -5.15 -11.51 8.04
C LEU A 241 -5.78 -11.60 6.64
N ALA A 242 -5.09 -12.22 5.68
CA ALA A 242 -5.59 -12.36 4.32
C ALA A 242 -6.80 -13.31 4.23
N GLU A 243 -6.80 -14.41 4.99
CA GLU A 243 -7.97 -15.29 5.12
C GLU A 243 -9.17 -14.55 5.73
N GLN A 244 -8.94 -13.82 6.83
CA GLN A 244 -9.99 -13.03 7.48
C GLN A 244 -10.57 -11.98 6.51
N GLU A 245 -9.71 -11.27 5.79
CA GLU A 245 -10.09 -10.26 4.80
C GLU A 245 -10.81 -10.85 3.58
N PHE A 246 -10.52 -12.11 3.23
CA PHE A 246 -11.25 -12.85 2.22
C PHE A 246 -12.64 -13.30 2.70
N GLY A 247 -12.89 -13.26 4.01
CA GLY A 247 -14.16 -13.67 4.64
C GLY A 247 -14.15 -15.09 5.18
N TYR A 248 -12.98 -15.71 5.29
CA TYR A 248 -12.84 -17.03 5.89
C TYR A 248 -12.88 -16.97 7.42
N LYS A 249 -13.35 -18.07 8.02
CA LYS A 249 -13.36 -18.23 9.46
C LYS A 249 -12.02 -18.82 9.87
N LEU A 250 -11.26 -18.04 10.62
CA LEU A 250 -9.96 -18.51 11.12
C LEU A 250 -10.12 -19.74 12.04
N PRO A 251 -9.08 -20.60 12.14
CA PRO A 251 -9.06 -21.70 13.08
C PRO A 251 -9.38 -21.25 14.51
N ASN A 252 -10.06 -22.09 15.30
CA ASN A 252 -10.48 -21.72 16.64
C ASN A 252 -9.34 -21.28 17.57
N TRP A 253 -8.12 -21.83 17.38
CA TRP A 253 -6.95 -21.44 18.17
C TRP A 253 -6.48 -20.01 17.84
N ALA A 254 -6.73 -19.51 16.62
CA ALA A 254 -6.22 -18.21 16.18
C ALA A 254 -6.73 -17.06 17.04
N LYS A 255 -7.94 -17.17 17.63
CA LYS A 255 -8.51 -16.16 18.53
C LYS A 255 -7.63 -15.86 19.76
N ASP A 256 -6.82 -16.84 20.18
CA ASP A 256 -5.99 -16.74 21.37
C ASP A 256 -4.62 -16.09 21.06
N TYR A 257 -4.32 -15.82 19.78
CA TYR A 257 -3.03 -15.28 19.32
C TYR A 257 -3.17 -14.07 18.38
N PHE A 258 -4.02 -14.20 17.36
CA PHE A 258 -4.23 -13.22 16.30
C PHE A 258 -5.41 -12.29 16.64
N PRO A 259 -5.27 -10.95 16.46
CA PRO A 259 -4.04 -10.28 16.08
C PRO A 259 -3.11 -9.97 17.28
N GLU A 260 -3.65 -9.82 18.48
CA GLU A 260 -2.98 -9.04 19.54
C GLU A 260 -1.68 -9.63 20.09
N ARG A 261 -1.62 -10.94 20.42
CA ARG A 261 -0.38 -11.53 20.97
C ARG A 261 0.72 -11.64 19.93
N MET A 262 0.37 -11.84 18.67
CA MET A 262 1.32 -11.90 17.56
C MET A 262 1.81 -10.53 17.11
N LYS A 263 1.02 -9.47 17.38
CA LYS A 263 1.20 -8.14 16.80
C LYS A 263 2.61 -7.57 16.99
N PHE A 264 3.17 -7.66 18.20
CA PHE A 264 4.49 -7.10 18.47
C PHE A 264 5.55 -7.68 17.53
N LEU A 265 5.70 -9.01 17.49
CA LEU A 265 6.68 -9.68 16.63
C LEU A 265 6.36 -9.49 15.14
N ALA A 266 5.09 -9.54 14.76
CA ALA A 266 4.67 -9.29 13.37
C ALA A 266 5.08 -7.89 12.90
N GLU A 267 4.91 -6.86 13.74
CA GLU A 267 5.34 -5.49 13.42
C GLU A 267 6.86 -5.32 13.49
N GLN A 268 7.49 -5.95 14.48
CA GLN A 268 8.92 -5.86 14.72
C GLN A 268 9.74 -6.50 13.58
N SER A 269 9.19 -7.52 12.91
CA SER A 269 9.77 -8.08 11.68
C SER A 269 10.13 -6.98 10.68
N TYR A 270 9.23 -6.04 10.39
CA TYR A 270 9.51 -4.94 9.44
C TYR A 270 10.70 -4.07 9.86
N ILE A 271 10.93 -3.90 11.16
CA ILE A 271 12.08 -3.16 11.70
C ILE A 271 13.36 -3.95 11.49
N TYR A 272 13.36 -5.25 11.81
CA TYR A 272 14.55 -6.11 11.65
C TYR A 272 15.01 -6.22 10.20
N ASN A 273 14.10 -6.13 9.23
CA ASN A 273 14.44 -6.21 7.81
C ASN A 273 15.16 -4.99 7.23
N ALA A 274 15.23 -3.91 7.99
CA ALA A 274 15.96 -2.69 7.66
C ALA A 274 16.65 -2.13 8.92
N TYR A 275 17.19 -3.01 9.77
CA TYR A 275 17.65 -2.66 11.11
C TYR A 275 18.89 -1.75 11.11
N THR A 276 19.86 -2.06 10.26
CA THR A 276 21.14 -1.34 10.18
C THR A 276 21.18 -0.39 8.98
N PRO A 277 22.00 0.68 9.02
CA PRO A 277 22.22 1.55 7.86
C PRO A 277 22.69 0.79 6.61
N GLU A 278 23.44 -0.30 6.76
CA GLU A 278 23.85 -1.15 5.64
C GLU A 278 22.66 -1.88 5.00
N MET A 279 21.78 -2.48 5.79
CA MET A 279 20.57 -3.13 5.27
C MET A 279 19.63 -2.12 4.62
N GLN A 280 19.50 -0.93 5.22
CA GLN A 280 18.74 0.19 4.66
C GLN A 280 19.35 0.65 3.33
N LYS A 281 20.69 0.75 3.25
CA LYS A 281 21.40 1.05 2.00
C LYS A 281 21.12 0.02 0.92
N ILE A 282 21.04 -1.26 1.28
CA ILE A 282 20.73 -2.33 0.31
C ILE A 282 19.28 -2.24 -0.17
N LYS A 283 18.31 -2.14 0.74
CA LYS A 283 16.87 -2.27 0.40
C LYS A 283 16.18 -0.95 0.06
N GLY A 284 16.28 0.07 0.92
CA GLY A 284 15.62 1.36 0.72
C GLY A 284 16.46 2.35 -0.09
N GLY A 285 17.79 2.25 0.02
CA GLY A 285 18.76 3.14 -0.61
C GLY A 285 18.63 3.32 -2.13
N PRO A 286 18.43 2.26 -2.94
CA PRO A 286 18.25 2.40 -4.40
C PRO A 286 17.08 3.31 -4.77
N PHE A 287 15.94 3.15 -4.08
CA PHE A 287 14.77 3.99 -4.32
C PHE A 287 15.04 5.44 -3.92
N LEU A 288 15.63 5.68 -2.75
CA LEU A 288 15.98 7.04 -2.30
C LEU A 288 16.93 7.72 -3.28
N ARG A 289 17.96 7.01 -3.75
CA ARG A 289 18.91 7.54 -4.74
C ARG A 289 18.18 7.97 -6.02
N LYS A 290 17.37 7.08 -6.59
CA LYS A 290 16.60 7.38 -7.81
C LYS A 290 15.65 8.57 -7.61
N MET A 291 14.93 8.60 -6.50
CA MET A 291 14.00 9.68 -6.16
C MET A 291 14.74 11.02 -6.03
N TYR A 292 15.88 11.07 -5.35
CA TYR A 292 16.67 12.30 -5.22
C TYR A 292 17.27 12.75 -6.53
N ASP A 293 17.78 11.83 -7.36
CA ASP A 293 18.29 12.17 -8.69
C ASP A 293 17.18 12.80 -9.55
N GLU A 294 15.94 12.32 -9.45
CA GLU A 294 14.76 12.90 -10.12
C GLU A 294 14.37 14.28 -9.57
N MET A 295 14.41 14.46 -8.26
CA MET A 295 14.14 15.75 -7.61
C MET A 295 15.20 16.81 -7.99
N LEU A 296 16.48 16.43 -7.97
CA LEU A 296 17.59 17.29 -8.40
C LEU A 296 17.50 17.62 -9.89
N ALA A 297 17.16 16.64 -10.73
CA ALA A 297 16.94 16.88 -12.16
C ALA A 297 15.73 17.81 -12.40
N LYS A 298 14.68 17.73 -11.58
CA LYS A 298 13.55 18.67 -11.63
C LYS A 298 14.00 20.08 -11.27
N GLN A 299 14.72 20.23 -10.16
CA GLN A 299 15.28 21.51 -9.71
C GLN A 299 16.19 22.14 -10.79
N ALA A 300 17.01 21.33 -11.47
CA ALA A 300 17.90 21.79 -12.53
C ALA A 300 17.21 21.99 -13.90
N GLY A 301 15.93 21.66 -14.06
CA GLY A 301 15.23 21.69 -15.35
C GLY A 301 15.70 20.63 -16.36
N SER A 302 16.49 19.65 -15.90
CA SER A 302 17.07 18.58 -16.72
C SER A 302 16.25 17.29 -16.69
N LEU A 303 15.24 17.16 -15.83
CA LEU A 303 14.34 16.00 -15.79
C LEU A 303 13.73 15.73 -17.17
N ARG A 304 13.67 14.45 -17.55
CA ARG A 304 13.06 14.00 -18.82
C ARG A 304 12.03 12.90 -18.56
N PRO A 305 10.81 13.01 -19.13
CA PRO A 305 10.27 14.16 -19.87
C PRO A 305 10.22 15.44 -19.02
N ARG A 306 10.37 16.62 -19.65
CA ARG A 306 10.45 17.91 -18.93
C ARG A 306 9.18 18.20 -18.12
N ASP A 307 8.03 17.76 -18.64
CA ASP A 307 6.74 17.96 -17.99
C ASP A 307 6.44 16.90 -16.91
N ARG A 308 7.35 15.97 -16.62
CA ARG A 308 7.12 14.96 -15.57
C ARG A 308 6.75 15.63 -14.25
N GLY A 309 5.55 15.29 -13.77
CA GLY A 309 4.98 15.80 -12.52
C GLY A 309 4.80 14.72 -11.47
N MET A 310 4.68 13.46 -11.88
CA MET A 310 4.44 12.36 -10.94
C MET A 310 5.18 11.08 -11.32
N PHE A 311 5.76 10.45 -10.30
CA PHE A 311 6.20 9.07 -10.31
C PHE A 311 5.33 8.29 -9.30
N ILE A 312 4.60 7.29 -9.78
CA ILE A 312 3.76 6.44 -8.93
C ILE A 312 4.23 4.99 -9.01
N TYR A 313 4.42 4.40 -7.84
CA TYR A 313 5.00 3.09 -7.64
C TYR A 313 4.06 2.19 -6.85
N THR A 314 3.88 0.95 -7.30
CA THR A 314 3.22 -0.08 -6.49
C THR A 314 4.18 -1.23 -6.20
N GLY A 315 4.36 -1.49 -4.92
CA GLY A 315 5.14 -2.62 -4.44
C GLY A 315 4.44 -3.33 -3.31
N HIS A 316 5.20 -3.60 -2.26
CA HIS A 316 4.80 -4.43 -1.14
C HIS A 316 4.85 -3.63 0.17
N ASP A 317 4.34 -4.23 1.23
CA ASP A 317 4.52 -3.77 2.61
C ASP A 317 5.98 -3.44 2.91
N TRP A 318 6.88 -4.34 2.53
CA TRP A 318 8.32 -4.18 2.75
C TRP A 318 8.91 -3.05 1.90
N THR A 319 8.39 -2.79 0.71
CA THR A 319 8.82 -1.64 -0.12
C THR A 319 8.62 -0.34 0.64
N VAL A 320 7.40 -0.09 1.14
CA VAL A 320 7.07 1.13 1.88
C VAL A 320 7.84 1.20 3.19
N GLY A 321 7.89 0.09 3.93
CA GLY A 321 8.61 -0.01 5.21
C GLY A 321 10.11 0.27 5.06
N ASN A 322 10.77 -0.32 4.07
CA ASN A 322 12.22 -0.17 3.85
C ASN A 322 12.60 1.25 3.42
N ILE A 323 11.80 1.88 2.54
CA ILE A 323 12.02 3.28 2.11
C ILE A 323 11.89 4.22 3.32
N LEU A 324 10.83 4.08 4.11
CA LEU A 324 10.63 4.93 5.28
C LEU A 324 11.61 4.61 6.41
N SER A 325 12.07 3.37 6.55
CA SER A 325 13.11 2.99 7.52
C SER A 325 14.45 3.62 7.19
N ALA A 326 14.84 3.64 5.91
CA ALA A 326 16.07 4.29 5.45
C ALA A 326 16.06 5.82 5.71
N LEU A 327 14.88 6.44 5.82
CA LEU A 327 14.73 7.85 6.20
C LEU A 327 14.60 8.07 7.71
N GLY A 328 14.63 7.00 8.52
CA GLY A 328 14.38 7.06 9.96
C GLY A 328 12.93 7.44 10.32
N LEU A 329 11.98 7.23 9.40
CA LEU A 329 10.58 7.63 9.54
C LEU A 329 9.64 6.46 9.85
N TRP A 330 10.05 5.22 9.56
CA TRP A 330 9.23 4.06 9.85
C TRP A 330 9.22 3.77 11.35
N LYS A 331 8.03 3.82 11.95
CA LYS A 331 7.77 3.39 13.33
C LYS A 331 7.18 1.99 13.30
N ARG A 332 7.41 1.20 14.37
CA ARG A 332 6.83 -0.13 14.54
C ARG A 332 5.31 -0.06 14.43
N GLN A 333 4.79 -0.60 13.34
CA GLN A 333 3.37 -0.69 13.04
C GLN A 333 3.16 -1.74 11.96
N MET A 334 1.96 -2.31 11.87
CA MET A 334 1.62 -3.15 10.72
C MET A 334 1.34 -2.25 9.51
N PRO A 335 2.05 -2.42 8.38
CA PRO A 335 1.62 -1.82 7.12
C PRO A 335 0.30 -2.47 6.71
N ARG A 336 -0.77 -1.70 6.61
CA ARG A 336 -2.04 -2.18 6.05
C ARG A 336 -1.89 -2.47 4.56
N PHE A 337 -2.83 -3.22 3.99
CA PHE A 337 -3.03 -3.19 2.54
C PHE A 337 -3.26 -1.74 2.08
N ALA A 338 -2.82 -1.41 0.87
CA ALA A 338 -2.91 -0.05 0.33
C ALA A 338 -2.20 1.05 1.17
N VAL A 339 -1.32 0.71 2.12
CA VAL A 339 -0.46 1.71 2.80
C VAL A 339 0.34 2.48 1.76
N MET A 340 0.40 3.81 1.91
CA MET A 340 0.96 4.71 0.92
C MET A 340 1.87 5.75 1.56
N ALA A 341 3.08 5.87 1.05
CA ALA A 341 3.97 6.99 1.31
C ALA A 341 3.97 7.96 0.13
N ILE A 342 3.99 9.26 0.42
CA ILE A 342 4.00 10.34 -0.56
C ILE A 342 5.15 11.28 -0.24
N PHE A 343 5.90 11.66 -1.26
CA PHE A 343 6.94 12.69 -1.21
C PHE A 343 6.55 13.81 -2.15
N GLU A 344 6.30 14.99 -1.61
CA GLU A 344 5.95 16.18 -2.38
C GLU A 344 7.14 17.12 -2.41
N THR A 345 7.68 17.36 -3.61
CA THR A 345 8.72 18.37 -3.82
C THR A 345 8.07 19.70 -4.17
N HIS A 346 8.35 20.71 -3.35
CA HIS A 346 7.83 22.06 -3.50
C HIS A 346 8.96 23.05 -3.78
N GLN A 347 8.66 24.14 -4.46
CA GLN A 347 9.53 25.31 -4.59
C GLN A 347 8.92 26.51 -3.87
N ASN A 348 9.65 27.11 -2.94
CA ASN A 348 9.22 28.31 -2.25
C ASN A 348 9.17 29.50 -3.23
N ARG A 349 8.04 30.22 -3.27
CA ARG A 349 7.85 31.34 -4.23
C ARG A 349 8.72 32.55 -3.95
N GLN A 350 9.13 32.76 -2.71
CA GLN A 350 9.92 33.92 -2.27
C GLN A 350 11.42 33.63 -2.37
N THR A 351 11.86 32.48 -1.87
CA THR A 351 13.30 32.14 -1.83
C THR A 351 13.77 31.37 -3.05
N GLY A 352 12.86 30.73 -3.79
CA GLY A 352 13.19 29.82 -4.89
C GLY A 352 13.76 28.46 -4.42
N GLU A 353 13.88 28.25 -3.10
CA GLU A 353 14.43 27.03 -2.52
C GLU A 353 13.46 25.85 -2.64
N TYR A 354 14.03 24.67 -2.90
CA TYR A 354 13.29 23.42 -2.97
C TYR A 354 13.27 22.71 -1.61
N TYR A 355 12.10 22.23 -1.22
CA TYR A 355 11.91 21.42 -0.01
C TYR A 355 10.97 20.25 -0.29
N VAL A 356 10.99 19.26 0.61
CA VAL A 356 10.19 18.04 0.50
C VAL A 356 9.32 17.89 1.73
N GLU A 357 8.04 17.63 1.51
CA GLU A 357 7.09 17.17 2.54
C GLU A 357 6.85 15.67 2.34
N ILE A 358 6.88 14.90 3.43
CA ILE A 358 6.75 13.45 3.40
C ILE A 358 5.51 13.07 4.17
N PHE A 359 4.71 12.17 3.60
CA PHE A 359 3.46 11.74 4.22
C PHE A 359 3.31 10.23 4.22
N LEU A 360 2.56 9.72 5.20
CA LEU A 360 2.12 8.33 5.30
C LEU A 360 0.60 8.28 5.46
N ARG A 361 -0.04 7.40 4.69
CA ARG A 361 -1.43 7.01 4.89
C ARG A 361 -1.47 5.50 5.13
N ASN A 362 -1.67 5.12 6.39
CA ASN A 362 -1.77 3.72 6.83
C ASN A 362 -3.16 3.39 7.38
N ASP A 363 -4.19 4.06 6.88
CA ASP A 363 -5.58 3.87 7.27
C ASP A 363 -6.50 4.13 6.05
N GLU A 364 -7.43 3.21 5.81
CA GLU A 364 -8.42 3.26 4.72
C GLU A 364 -9.33 4.49 4.81
N PHE A 365 -9.67 4.94 6.02
CA PHE A 365 -10.52 6.11 6.26
C PHE A 365 -9.79 7.23 7.03
N GLY A 366 -8.59 6.95 7.52
CA GLY A 366 -7.78 7.90 8.27
C GLY A 366 -7.06 8.94 7.43
N CYS A 367 -6.43 9.86 8.15
CA CYS A 367 -5.82 11.05 7.59
C CYS A 367 -4.46 10.76 6.94
N LEU A 368 -4.06 11.67 6.04
CA LEU A 368 -2.68 11.74 5.58
C LEU A 368 -1.82 12.33 6.70
N GLU A 369 -0.93 11.53 7.30
CA GLU A 369 0.00 11.97 8.35
C GLU A 369 1.24 12.57 7.71
N GLN A 370 1.59 13.82 8.06
CA GLN A 370 2.87 14.39 7.67
C GLN A 370 3.96 13.90 8.61
N LEU A 371 5.04 13.36 8.04
CA LEU A 371 6.16 12.79 8.75
C LEU A 371 7.29 13.82 8.89
N LYS A 372 7.89 13.88 10.08
CA LYS A 372 9.05 14.74 10.39
C LYS A 372 10.28 13.88 10.64
N LEU A 373 11.37 14.13 9.90
CA LEU A 373 12.68 13.55 10.22
C LEU A 373 13.20 14.16 11.52
N ALA A 374 13.95 13.40 12.33
CA ALA A 374 14.46 13.88 13.62
C ALA A 374 15.25 15.20 13.49
N ASP A 375 16.10 15.30 12.46
CA ASP A 375 17.01 16.43 12.24
C ASP A 375 16.62 17.33 11.06
N CYS A 376 15.31 17.45 10.78
CA CYS A 376 14.76 18.33 9.76
C CYS A 376 13.35 18.84 10.12
N GLU A 377 12.92 19.95 9.52
CA GLU A 377 11.53 20.42 9.65
C GLU A 377 10.56 19.63 8.75
N LEU A 378 9.25 19.80 8.98
CA LEU A 378 8.18 19.19 8.16
C LEU A 378 8.30 19.54 6.67
N GLN A 379 8.84 20.72 6.39
CA GLN A 379 9.26 21.21 5.07
C GLN A 379 10.77 21.08 4.99
N CYS A 380 11.27 19.89 4.71
CA CYS A 380 12.71 19.61 4.79
C CYS A 380 13.41 20.10 3.51
N PRO A 381 14.41 21.02 3.59
CA PRO A 381 15.14 21.46 2.40
C PRO A 381 15.74 20.27 1.65
N LEU A 382 15.61 20.23 0.31
CA LEU A 382 16.01 19.06 -0.49
C LEU A 382 17.46 18.64 -0.24
N ASN A 383 18.38 19.62 -0.22
CA ASN A 383 19.80 19.36 0.05
C ASN A 383 20.05 18.81 1.46
N ARG A 384 19.25 19.24 2.45
CA ARG A 384 19.35 18.72 3.82
C ARG A 384 18.82 17.30 3.89
N LEU A 385 17.70 17.00 3.23
CA LEU A 385 17.14 15.65 3.16
C LEU A 385 18.12 14.65 2.54
N ILE A 386 18.78 15.03 1.44
CA ILE A 386 19.82 14.20 0.80
C ILE A 386 21.00 13.99 1.75
N LYS A 387 21.49 15.04 2.39
CA LYS A 387 22.60 14.96 3.36
C LYS A 387 22.27 14.06 4.55
N LEU A 388 21.04 14.11 5.06
CA LEU A 388 20.59 13.23 6.15
C LEU A 388 20.53 11.75 5.73
N SER A 389 20.42 11.48 4.43
CA SER A 389 20.32 10.13 3.89
C SER A 389 21.66 9.56 3.41
N GLU A 390 22.76 10.33 3.49
CA GLU A 390 24.04 10.00 2.86
C GLU A 390 24.57 8.61 3.24
N SER A 391 24.40 8.19 4.49
CA SER A 391 24.84 6.88 4.99
C SER A 391 24.09 5.71 4.37
N VAL A 392 22.86 5.91 3.88
CA VAL A 392 22.00 4.88 3.30
C VAL A 392 21.86 5.01 1.78
N LEU A 393 22.51 5.98 1.14
CA LEU A 393 22.53 6.06 -0.32
C LEU A 393 23.63 5.14 -0.86
N PRO A 394 23.32 4.27 -1.85
CA PRO A 394 24.35 3.53 -2.54
C PRO A 394 25.24 4.48 -3.34
N ASN A 395 26.55 4.33 -3.17
CA ASN A 395 27.59 5.02 -3.92
C ASN A 395 28.54 4.04 -4.64
N GLU A 396 28.32 2.74 -4.42
CA GLU A 396 29.05 1.62 -4.96
C GLU A 396 28.16 0.77 -5.90
N PRO A 397 28.74 -0.03 -6.82
CA PRO A 397 28.00 -1.01 -7.59
C PRO A 397 27.30 -2.04 -6.70
N MET A 398 26.18 -2.57 -7.17
CA MET A 398 25.38 -3.53 -6.42
C MET A 398 26.18 -4.79 -6.04
N GLU A 399 27.04 -5.27 -6.93
CA GLU A 399 27.88 -6.47 -6.71
C GLU A 399 28.83 -6.28 -5.53
N GLN A 400 29.35 -5.06 -5.34
CA GLN A 400 30.22 -4.74 -4.21
C GLN A 400 29.42 -4.68 -2.91
N ARG A 401 28.28 -3.98 -2.92
CA ARG A 401 27.39 -3.85 -1.76
C ARG A 401 26.79 -5.18 -1.31
N CYS A 402 26.59 -6.10 -2.26
CA CYS A 402 25.98 -7.40 -2.03
C CYS A 402 26.97 -8.54 -1.75
N ARG A 403 28.28 -8.25 -1.71
CA ARG A 403 29.31 -9.23 -1.36
C ARG A 403 29.25 -9.55 0.13
N ALA A 404 28.92 -10.79 0.47
CA ALA A 404 28.93 -11.27 1.86
C ALA A 404 30.34 -11.21 2.47
N HIS A 405 30.41 -11.02 3.78
CA HIS A 405 31.65 -11.10 4.54
C HIS A 405 32.19 -12.53 4.56
N ASN A 406 31.32 -13.52 4.78
CA ASN A 406 31.60 -14.93 4.65
C ASN A 406 31.45 -15.36 3.18
N PRO A 407 32.55 -15.73 2.48
CA PRO A 407 32.49 -16.17 1.08
C PRO A 407 31.71 -17.46 0.88
N ALA A 408 31.49 -18.24 1.94
CA ALA A 408 30.72 -19.47 1.94
C ALA A 408 29.24 -19.24 2.34
N PHE A 409 28.80 -18.00 2.56
CA PHE A 409 27.41 -17.71 2.86
C PHE A 409 26.52 -18.08 1.67
N VAL A 410 25.46 -18.85 1.93
CA VAL A 410 24.50 -19.27 0.93
C VAL A 410 23.23 -18.46 1.12
N GLU A 411 22.91 -17.63 0.12
CA GLU A 411 21.66 -16.89 0.10
C GLU A 411 20.46 -17.86 0.17
N PRO A 412 19.49 -17.63 1.06
CA PRO A 412 18.31 -18.48 1.13
C PRO A 412 17.52 -18.39 -0.18
N PRO A 413 16.80 -19.46 -0.56
CA PRO A 413 15.98 -19.41 -1.76
C PRO A 413 14.99 -18.25 -1.67
N PRO A 414 14.72 -17.55 -2.79
CA PRO A 414 13.72 -16.50 -2.79
C PRO A 414 12.39 -17.05 -2.26
N ARG A 415 11.76 -16.31 -1.34
CA ARG A 415 10.41 -16.64 -0.90
C ARG A 415 9.50 -16.81 -2.12
N LYS A 416 8.52 -17.70 -2.01
CA LYS A 416 7.44 -17.86 -3.00
C LYS A 416 6.52 -16.63 -2.95
N ILE A 417 7.10 -15.47 -3.23
CA ILE A 417 6.38 -14.25 -3.53
C ILE A 417 6.06 -14.38 -5.02
N ASP A 418 4.90 -14.96 -5.28
CA ASP A 418 4.13 -14.88 -6.53
C ASP A 418 4.76 -15.62 -7.72
N GLN A 419 4.37 -16.89 -7.85
CA GLN A 419 4.19 -17.49 -9.18
C GLN A 419 2.83 -17.07 -9.73
#